data_AF-A0A4U2D9L7-F1
#
_entry.id   AF-A0A4U2D9L7-F1
#
_cell.length_a   1.000
_cell.length_b   1.000
_cell.length_c   1.000
_cell.angle_alpha   90.00
_cell.angle_beta   90.00
_cell.angle_gamma   90.00
#
_symmetry.space_group_name_H-M   'P 1'
#
loop_
_entity.id
_entity.type
_entity.pdbx_description
1 polymer ?
#
loop_
_entity_poly.entity_id
_entity_poly.type
_entity_poly.pdbx_seq_one_letter_code
_entity_poly.pdbx_strand_id
1 'polypeptide(L)' 'NDERRSLKSIRERSERDALLIVLESYGGQVSLAAKELGVSRATMYRLLNKHSLISEGVV' A
#
# COMPACT_ATOMS: atom_id res chain seq x y z
N ASN A 1 -6.22 15.06 20.71
CA ASN A 1 -6.96 14.96 19.44
C ASN A 1 -6.12 15.35 18.21
N ASP A 2 -4.78 15.24 18.30
CA ASP A 2 -3.82 15.70 17.26
C ASP A 2 -3.40 14.61 16.26
N GLU A 3 -3.74 13.34 16.53
CA GLU A 3 -3.29 12.22 15.68
C GLU A 3 -3.84 12.29 14.26
N ARG A 4 -5.01 12.92 14.04
CA ARG A 4 -5.64 13.01 12.72
C ARG A 4 -4.87 13.88 11.70
N ARG A 5 -4.01 14.81 12.15
CA ARG A 5 -3.29 15.75 11.28
C ARG A 5 -1.76 15.74 11.47
N SER A 6 -1.22 14.77 12.20
CA SER A 6 0.23 14.61 12.25
C SER A 6 0.78 14.24 10.86
N LEU A 7 2.00 14.69 10.53
CA LEU A 7 2.71 14.28 9.31
C LEU A 7 2.80 12.75 9.19
N LYS A 8 2.94 12.06 10.33
CA LYS A 8 2.91 10.59 10.39
C LYS A 8 1.60 10.05 9.82
N SER A 9 0.46 10.50 10.33
CA SER A 9 -0.86 10.03 9.89
C SER A 9 -1.16 10.40 8.43
N ILE A 10 -0.70 11.56 7.97
CA ILE A 10 -0.88 12.00 6.58
C ILE A 10 -0.07 11.08 5.66
N ARG A 11 1.21 10.85 5.99
CA ARG A 11 2.06 9.93 5.22
C ARG A 11 1.48 8.52 5.18
N GLU A 12 0.98 8.01 6.31
CA GLU A 12 0.37 6.68 6.37
C GLU A 12 -0.87 6.57 5.48
N ARG A 13 -1.76 7.57 5.50
CA ARG A 13 -2.92 7.60 4.61
C ARG A 13 -2.54 7.71 3.13
N SER A 14 -1.66 8.64 2.78
CA SER A 14 -1.20 8.80 1.39
C SER A 14 -0.50 7.55 0.87
N GLU A 15 0.29 6.85 1.71
CA GLU A 15 0.91 5.57 1.35
C GLU A 15 -0.16 4.50 1.09
N ARG A 16 -1.18 4.38 1.96
CA ARG A 16 -2.31 3.46 1.77
C ARG A 16 -3.09 3.75 0.50
N ASP A 17 -3.41 5.01 0.24
CA ASP A 17 -4.21 5.42 -0.91
C ASP A 17 -3.46 5.16 -2.23
N ALA A 18 -2.15 5.43 -2.26
CA ALA A 18 -1.31 5.10 -3.42
C ALA A 18 -1.30 3.60 -3.74
N LEU A 19 -1.23 2.74 -2.70
CA LEU A 19 -1.29 1.29 -2.87
C LEU A 19 -2.63 0.82 -3.45
N LEU A 20 -3.74 1.40 -2.99
CA LEU A 20 -5.08 1.08 -3.50
C LEU A 20 -5.23 1.49 -4.97
N ILE A 21 -4.89 2.74 -5.30
CA ILE A 21 -5.02 3.28 -6.66
C ILE A 21 -4.21 2.43 -7.66
N VAL A 22 -2.98 2.08 -7.32
CA VAL A 22 -2.14 1.29 -8.22
C VAL A 22 -2.65 -0.15 -8.34
N LEU A 23 -3.13 -0.77 -7.25
CA LEU A 23 -3.68 -2.12 -7.34
C LEU A 23 -4.94 -2.16 -8.20
N GLU A 24 -5.82 -1.19 -8.06
CA GLU A 24 -7.02 -1.05 -8.90
C GLU A 24 -6.65 -0.85 -10.38
N SER A 25 -5.68 0.04 -10.66
CA SER A 25 -5.24 0.35 -12.03
C SER A 25 -4.60 -0.85 -12.75
N TYR A 26 -4.00 -1.78 -12.02
CA TYR A 26 -3.35 -2.98 -12.56
C TYR A 26 -4.15 -4.28 -12.32
N GLY A 27 -5.42 -4.18 -11.89
CA GLY A 27 -6.30 -5.34 -11.67
C GLY A 27 -5.78 -6.31 -10.61
N GLY A 28 -5.17 -5.80 -9.54
CA GLY A 28 -4.60 -6.60 -8.45
C GLY A 28 -3.23 -7.22 -8.75
N GLN A 29 -2.63 -6.94 -9.91
CA GLN A 29 -1.31 -7.48 -10.27
C GLN A 29 -0.17 -6.81 -9.48
N VAL A 30 0.17 -7.38 -8.33
CA VAL A 30 1.17 -6.85 -7.38
C VAL A 30 2.53 -6.57 -8.04
N SER A 31 2.98 -7.39 -8.99
CA SER A 31 4.28 -7.20 -9.68
C SER A 31 4.33 -5.90 -10.48
N LEU A 32 3.26 -5.62 -11.23
CA LEU A 32 3.19 -4.45 -12.09
C LEU A 32 2.97 -3.20 -11.24
N ALA A 33 2.10 -3.29 -10.23
CA ALA A 33 1.87 -2.21 -9.28
C ALA A 33 3.14 -1.83 -8.49
N ALA A 34 3.93 -2.80 -8.06
CA ALA A 34 5.22 -2.54 -7.39
C ALA A 34 6.20 -1.82 -8.32
N LYS A 35 6.25 -2.21 -9.60
CA LYS A 35 7.09 -1.57 -10.61
C LYS A 35 6.70 -0.12 -10.84
N GLU A 36 5.39 0.16 -10.92
CA GLU A 36 4.86 1.53 -11.07
C GLU A 36 5.24 2.41 -9.87
N LEU A 37 5.12 1.89 -8.64
CA LEU A 37 5.53 2.61 -7.43
C LEU A 37 7.06 2.68 -7.24
N GLY A 38 7.86 2.09 -8.12
CA GLY A 38 9.32 2.10 -8.03
C GLY A 38 9.89 1.30 -6.85
N VAL A 39 9.15 0.28 -6.36
CA VAL A 39 9.57 -0.55 -5.21
C VAL A 39 9.70 -2.02 -5.60
N SER A 40 10.45 -2.79 -4.79
CA SER A 40 10.53 -4.24 -4.96
C SER A 40 9.19 -4.92 -4.63
N ARG A 41 8.94 -6.12 -5.17
CA ARG A 41 7.77 -6.92 -4.79
C ARG A 41 7.72 -7.21 -3.29
N ALA A 42 8.86 -7.52 -2.67
CA ALA A 42 8.94 -7.75 -1.23
C ALA A 42 8.54 -6.51 -0.42
N THR A 43 8.99 -5.33 -0.86
CA THR A 43 8.58 -4.04 -0.28
C THR A 43 7.09 -3.82 -0.44
N MET A 44 6.52 -4.11 -1.61
CA MET A 44 5.08 -4.01 -1.86
C MET A 44 4.28 -4.87 -0.88
N TYR A 45 4.61 -6.16 -0.73
CA TYR A 45 3.92 -7.03 0.23
C TYR A 45 4.04 -6.53 1.69
N ARG A 46 5.22 -6.03 2.09
CA ARG A 46 5.40 -5.43 3.42
C ARG A 46 4.49 -4.21 3.62
N LEU A 47 4.34 -3.37 2.60
CA LEU A 47 3.46 -2.19 2.63
C LEU A 47 1.98 -2.60 2.68
N LEU A 48 1.58 -3.59 1.88
CA LEU A 48 0.21 -4.12 1.90
C LEU A 48 -0.15 -4.72 3.26
N ASN A 49 0.74 -5.50 3.87
CA ASN A 49 0.53 -6.05 5.20
C ASN A 49 0.46 -4.94 6.27
N LYS A 50 1.38 -3.98 6.22
CA LYS A 50 1.40 -2.81 7.12
C LYS A 50 0.08 -2.04 7.12
N HIS A 51 -0.58 -1.95 5.97
CA HIS A 51 -1.85 -1.23 5.80
C HIS A 51 -3.09 -2.12 5.82
N SER A 52 -2.92 -3.40 6.19
CA SER A 52 -3.98 -4.42 6.21
C SER A 52 -4.77 -4.50 4.90
N LEU A 53 -4.09 -4.30 3.76
CA LEU A 53 -4.66 -4.40 2.41
C LEU A 53 -4.62 -5.83 1.85
N ILE A 54 -3.90 -6.71 2.53
CA ILE A 54 -3.93 -8.16 2.30
C ILE A 54 -4.07 -8.82 3.66
N SER A 55 -4.99 -9.78 3.78
CA SER A 55 -5.04 -10.65 4.96
C SER A 55 -4.09 -11.82 4.71
N GLU A 56 -3.15 -12.07 5.62
CA GLU A 56 -2.44 -13.35 5.66
C GLU A 56 -3.49 -14.47 5.75
N GLY A 57 -3.67 -15.25 4.68
CA GLY A 57 -4.65 -16.34 4.68
C GLY A 57 -5.39 -16.65 3.39
N VAL A 58 -5.09 -16.00 2.26
CA VAL A 58 -5.63 -16.42 0.94
C VAL A 58 -4.49 -16.73 -0.02
N VAL A 59 -3.89 -17.90 0.17
CA VAL A 59 -3.20 -18.69 -0.86
C VAL A 59 -3.62 -20.14 -0.70
#